data_AF-A0AAW1SID2-F1
#
_entry.id   AF-A0AAW1SID2-F1
#
_cell.length_a   1.000
_cell.length_b   1.000
_cell.length_c   1.000
_cell.angle_alpha   90.00
_cell.angle_beta   90.00
_cell.angle_gamma   90.00
#
_symmetry.space_group_name_H-M   'P 1'
#
loop_
_entity.id
_entity.type
_entity.pdbx_description
1 polymer ?
#
loop_
_entity_poly.entity_id
_entity_poly.type
_entity_poly.pdbx_seq_one_letter_code
_entity_poly.pdbx_strand_id
1 'polypeptide(L)'
;MTTAPRVLSLYRAIIKLGKSWKGEVEEKQYILSEARKVFREHRDANSKEEVESLIEEGEHRLNYAQHYGIAYPRLHHASQFKRRVYMDVPQQASADREAVLLPSDQDTAAKLAAAMQRRKAKLERPKE
;
A
#
# COMPACT_ATOMS: atom_id res chain seq x y z
N MET A 1 3.52 37.69 -3.34
CA MET A 1 2.49 37.14 -4.25
C MET A 1 1.21 36.93 -3.46
N THR A 2 0.07 37.32 -3.99
CA THR A 2 -1.24 37.15 -3.35
C THR A 2 -1.67 35.67 -3.42
N THR A 3 -2.07 35.06 -2.31
CA THR A 3 -2.46 33.65 -2.22
C THR A 3 -3.87 33.38 -2.76
N ALA A 4 -4.79 34.33 -2.60
CA ALA A 4 -6.18 34.24 -3.07
C ALA A 4 -6.38 33.79 -4.54
N PRO A 5 -5.68 34.35 -5.56
CA PRO A 5 -5.83 33.89 -6.93
C PRO A 5 -5.39 32.44 -7.13
N ARG A 6 -4.35 31.98 -6.40
CA ARG A 6 -3.85 30.60 -6.47
C ARG A 6 -4.86 29.62 -5.88
N VAL A 7 -5.48 29.96 -4.75
CA VAL A 7 -6.58 29.19 -4.14
C VAL A 7 -7.74 29.04 -5.13
N LEU A 8 -8.15 30.14 -5.77
CA LEU A 8 -9.26 30.12 -6.73
C LEU A 8 -8.93 29.32 -8.00
N SER A 9 -7.69 29.42 -8.51
CA SER A 9 -7.27 28.61 -9.66
C SER A 9 -7.25 27.13 -9.32
N LEU A 10 -6.75 26.77 -8.14
CA LEU A 10 -6.72 25.39 -7.66
C LEU A 10 -8.13 24.82 -7.53
N TYR A 11 -9.03 25.56 -6.86
CA TYR A 11 -10.44 25.16 -6.73
C TYR A 11 -11.10 24.91 -8.10
N ARG A 12 -10.93 25.85 -9.05
CA ARG A 12 -11.48 25.72 -10.40
C ARG A 12 -10.91 24.51 -11.14
N ALA A 13 -9.61 24.24 -10.98
CA ALA A 13 -8.96 23.08 -11.59
C ALA A 13 -9.52 21.76 -11.04
N ILE A 14 -9.71 21.65 -9.72
CA ILE A 14 -10.29 20.47 -9.07
C ILE A 14 -11.75 20.26 -9.54
N ILE A 15 -12.56 21.32 -9.57
CA ILE A 15 -13.95 21.22 -10.03
C ILE A 15 -14.02 20.84 -11.52
N LYS A 16 -13.12 21.37 -12.36
CA LYS A 16 -13.03 21.00 -13.78
C LYS A 16 -12.68 19.51 -13.91
N LEU A 17 -11.66 19.05 -13.18
CA LEU A 17 -11.25 17.64 -13.15
C LEU A 17 -12.40 16.72 -12.70
N GLY A 18 -13.09 17.06 -11.61
CA GLY A 18 -14.23 16.27 -11.13
C GLY A 18 -15.36 16.20 -12.15
N LYS A 19 -15.63 17.28 -12.90
CA LYS A 19 -16.64 17.26 -13.97
C LYS A 19 -16.26 16.34 -15.12
N SER A 20 -14.98 16.30 -15.51
CA SER A 20 -14.44 15.48 -16.59
C SER A 20 -13.82 14.16 -16.11
N TRP A 21 -14.14 13.72 -14.89
CA TRP A 21 -13.61 12.48 -14.33
C TRP A 21 -14.10 11.29 -15.15
N LYS A 22 -13.19 10.36 -15.46
CA LYS A 22 -13.45 9.18 -16.29
C LYS A 22 -13.84 7.93 -15.51
N GLY A 23 -13.69 7.96 -14.18
CA GLY A 23 -14.03 6.84 -13.31
C GLY A 23 -15.52 6.79 -12.95
N GLU A 24 -15.82 6.19 -11.82
CA GLU A 24 -17.21 5.94 -11.39
C GLU A 24 -17.95 7.23 -11.01
N VAL A 25 -19.28 7.18 -11.01
CA VAL A 25 -20.13 8.33 -10.67
C VAL A 25 -19.91 8.74 -9.21
N GLU A 26 -19.69 7.77 -8.34
CA GLU A 26 -19.38 7.92 -6.93
C GLU A 26 -18.07 8.68 -6.72
N GLU A 27 -17.02 8.33 -7.46
CA GLU A 27 -15.73 9.04 -7.42
C GLU A 27 -15.88 10.50 -7.85
N LYS A 28 -16.61 10.72 -8.94
CA LYS A 28 -16.91 12.08 -9.43
C LYS A 28 -17.68 12.89 -8.39
N GLN A 29 -18.71 12.32 -7.79
CA GLN A 29 -19.47 12.97 -6.73
C GLN A 29 -18.59 13.26 -5.51
N TYR A 30 -17.73 12.31 -5.13
CA TYR A 30 -16.77 12.46 -4.05
C TYR A 30 -15.80 13.62 -4.28
N ILE A 31 -15.14 13.68 -5.43
CA ILE A 31 -14.21 14.78 -5.76
C ILE A 31 -14.91 16.14 -5.63
N LEU A 32 -16.14 16.26 -6.16
CA LEU A 32 -16.88 17.52 -6.15
C LEU A 32 -17.40 17.90 -4.76
N SER A 33 -17.88 16.94 -3.97
CA SER A 33 -18.40 17.19 -2.62
C SER A 33 -17.27 17.50 -1.65
N GLU A 34 -16.18 16.74 -1.72
CA GLU A 34 -15.00 16.88 -0.87
C GLU A 34 -14.30 18.22 -1.13
N ALA A 35 -14.06 18.59 -2.39
CA ALA A 35 -13.48 19.88 -2.72
C ALA A 35 -14.31 21.04 -2.16
N ARG A 36 -15.64 20.98 -2.28
CA ARG A 36 -16.51 22.02 -1.71
C ARG A 36 -16.47 22.03 -0.18
N LYS A 37 -16.40 20.87 0.46
CA LYS A 37 -16.33 20.75 1.91
C LYS A 37 -15.02 21.35 2.45
N VAL A 38 -13.88 20.87 1.95
CA VAL A 38 -12.55 21.28 2.43
C VAL A 38 -12.31 22.78 2.22
N PHE A 39 -12.65 23.33 1.06
CA PHE A 39 -12.47 24.77 0.81
C PHE A 39 -13.38 25.64 1.69
N ARG A 40 -14.55 25.15 2.10
CA ARG A 40 -15.42 25.87 3.05
C ARG A 40 -14.92 25.76 4.48
N GLU A 41 -14.39 24.60 4.86
CA GLU A 41 -13.83 24.34 6.19
C GLU A 41 -12.64 25.26 6.48
N HIS A 42 -11.76 25.48 5.50
CA HIS A 42 -10.59 26.35 5.64
C HIS A 42 -10.81 27.79 5.17
N ARG A 43 -12.06 28.24 5.01
CA ARG A 43 -12.35 29.61 4.51
C ARG A 43 -11.80 30.72 5.41
N ASP A 44 -11.71 30.43 6.72
CA ASP A 44 -11.32 31.37 7.77
C ASP A 44 -9.83 31.21 8.15
N ALA A 45 -9.04 30.49 7.34
CA ALA A 45 -7.60 30.35 7.54
C ALA A 45 -6.88 31.69 7.31
N ASN A 46 -6.26 32.22 8.36
CA ASN A 46 -5.66 33.56 8.36
C ASN A 46 -4.13 33.52 8.33
N SER A 47 -3.51 32.40 8.73
CA SER A 47 -2.06 32.27 8.70
C SER A 47 -1.58 32.01 7.27
N LYS A 48 -0.60 32.81 6.81
CA LYS A 48 -0.01 32.64 5.49
C LYS A 48 0.61 31.26 5.31
N GLU A 49 1.25 30.72 6.34
CA GLU A 49 1.89 29.40 6.32
C GLU A 49 0.86 28.27 6.22
N GLU A 50 -0.25 28.41 6.94
CA GLU A 50 -1.37 27.45 6.89
C GLU A 50 -2.00 27.41 5.50
N VAL A 51 -2.29 28.58 4.92
CA VAL A 51 -2.86 28.68 3.57
C VAL A 51 -1.92 28.08 2.52
N GLU A 52 -0.62 28.33 2.63
CA GLU A 52 0.36 27.79 1.69
C GLU A 52 0.43 26.26 1.77
N SER A 53 0.50 25.70 2.98
CA SER A 53 0.48 24.25 3.21
C SER A 53 -0.76 23.58 2.62
N LEU A 54 -1.95 24.19 2.83
CA LEU A 54 -3.21 23.68 2.27
C LEU A 54 -3.26 23.74 0.75
N ILE A 55 -2.67 24.78 0.14
CA ILE A 55 -2.56 24.88 -1.32
C ILE A 55 -1.64 23.77 -1.85
N GLU A 56 -0.47 23.58 -1.25
CA GLU A 56 0.49 22.54 -1.64
C GLU A 56 -0.14 21.14 -1.54
N GLU A 57 -0.85 20.85 -0.45
CA GLU A 57 -1.58 19.59 -0.29
C GLU A 57 -2.62 19.40 -1.41
N GLY A 58 -3.42 20.43 -1.70
CA GLY A 58 -4.42 20.38 -2.76
C GLY A 58 -3.81 20.21 -4.15
N GLU A 59 -2.67 20.84 -4.44
CA GLU A 59 -1.92 20.68 -5.68
C GLU A 59 -1.36 19.26 -5.82
N HIS A 60 -0.80 18.69 -4.74
CA HIS A 60 -0.36 17.30 -4.72
C HIS A 60 -1.52 16.33 -4.99
N ARG A 61 -2.68 16.54 -4.34
CA ARG A 61 -3.88 15.71 -4.57
C ARG A 61 -4.37 15.83 -6.02
N LEU A 62 -4.39 17.03 -6.58
CA LEU A 62 -4.74 17.24 -7.98
C LEU A 62 -3.78 16.52 -8.93
N ASN A 63 -2.47 16.59 -8.65
CA ASN A 63 -1.44 15.91 -9.40
C ASN A 63 -1.64 14.39 -9.35
N TYR A 64 -1.90 13.82 -8.18
CA TYR A 64 -2.17 12.40 -8.03
C TYR A 64 -3.40 11.95 -8.81
N ALA A 65 -4.48 12.73 -8.76
CA ALA A 65 -5.69 12.44 -9.51
C ALA A 65 -5.43 12.47 -11.03
N GLN A 66 -4.65 13.44 -11.52
CA GLN A 66 -4.34 13.56 -12.96
C GLN A 66 -3.42 12.46 -13.49
N HIS A 67 -2.38 12.09 -12.74
CA HIS A 67 -1.38 11.15 -13.23
C HIS A 67 -1.71 9.69 -12.93
N TYR A 68 -2.39 9.42 -11.82
CA TYR A 68 -2.60 8.06 -11.34
C TYR A 68 -4.09 7.68 -11.23
N GLY A 69 -5.01 8.59 -11.52
CA GLY A 69 -6.45 8.29 -11.43
C GLY A 69 -6.92 8.06 -9.99
N ILE A 70 -6.25 8.64 -9.00
CA ILE A 70 -6.59 8.43 -7.57
C ILE A 70 -7.63 9.48 -7.14
N ALA A 71 -8.89 9.07 -6.98
CA ALA A 71 -9.97 9.95 -6.53
C ALA A 71 -10.01 10.16 -5.00
N TYR A 72 -9.66 9.12 -4.24
CA TYR A 72 -9.76 9.09 -2.79
C TYR A 72 -8.43 9.43 -2.10
N PRO A 73 -8.45 9.96 -0.87
CA PRO A 73 -7.23 10.17 -0.10
C PRO A 73 -6.51 8.83 0.10
N ARG A 74 -5.18 8.85 -0.05
CA ARG A 74 -4.37 7.69 0.31
C ARG A 74 -4.49 7.46 1.80
N LEU A 75 -4.83 6.23 2.18
CA LEU A 75 -4.73 5.79 3.57
C LEU A 75 -3.29 5.99 4.03
N HIS A 76 -3.06 6.90 4.97
CA HIS A 76 -1.76 7.00 5.62
C HIS A 76 -1.55 5.71 6.39
N HIS A 77 -0.49 4.97 6.04
CA HIS A 77 0.02 3.87 6.85
C HIS A 77 0.59 4.44 8.16
N ALA A 78 -0.26 5.02 9.01
CA ALA A 78 -0.02 4.96 10.44
C ALA A 78 0.31 3.50 10.71
N SER A 79 1.36 3.24 11.48
CA SER A 79 1.84 1.90 11.80
C SER A 79 0.74 1.12 12.54
N GLN A 80 -0.26 0.64 11.79
CA GLN A 80 -1.36 -0.18 12.29
C GLN A 80 -0.78 -1.45 12.92
N PHE A 81 0.41 -1.83 12.44
CA PHE A 81 1.19 -2.93 12.95
C PHE A 81 2.50 -2.41 13.54
N LYS A 82 2.82 -2.86 14.76
CA LYS A 82 4.15 -2.71 15.34
C LYS A 82 5.16 -3.33 14.37
N ARG A 83 6.16 -2.54 13.91
CA ARG A 83 7.25 -3.08 13.09
C ARG A 83 7.91 -4.21 13.88
N ARG A 84 7.76 -5.44 13.40
CA ARG A 84 8.47 -6.59 13.97
C ARG A 84 9.91 -6.48 13.51
N VAL A 85 10.84 -6.36 14.46
CA VAL A 85 12.26 -6.51 14.16
C VAL A 85 12.46 -7.97 13.76
N TYR A 86 13.10 -8.20 12.60
CA TYR A 86 13.28 -9.54 12.03
C TYR A 86 13.97 -10.53 13.00
N MET A 87 14.66 -10.01 14.02
CA MET A 87 15.37 -10.78 15.05
C MET A 87 14.47 -11.44 16.10
N ASP A 88 13.19 -11.01 16.24
CA ASP A 88 12.25 -11.56 17.23
C ASP A 88 11.25 -12.56 16.62
N VAL A 89 11.52 -13.08 15.42
CA VAL A 89 10.73 -14.20 14.90
C VAL A 89 11.02 -15.41 15.78
N PRO A 90 10.02 -16.02 16.46
CA PRO A 90 10.25 -17.26 17.17
C PRO A 90 10.77 -18.27 16.16
N GLN A 91 12.04 -18.69 16.30
CA GLN A 91 12.50 -19.88 15.62
C GLN A 91 11.62 -20.99 16.16
N GLN A 92 10.70 -21.51 15.33
CA GLN A 92 10.00 -22.74 15.67
C GLN A 92 11.07 -23.73 16.11
N ALA A 93 10.92 -24.27 17.32
CA ALA A 93 11.82 -25.31 17.80
C ALA A 93 11.90 -26.36 16.70
N SER A 94 13.13 -26.73 16.30
CA SER A 94 13.37 -27.57 15.12
C SER A 94 12.52 -28.84 15.08
N ALA A 95 12.14 -29.36 16.26
CA ALA A 95 11.23 -30.49 16.44
C ALA A 95 9.86 -30.30 15.75
N ASP A 96 9.28 -29.10 15.80
CA ASP A 96 7.94 -28.83 15.24
C ASP A 96 7.99 -28.72 13.71
N ARG A 97 9.11 -28.27 13.14
CA ARG A 97 9.31 -28.24 11.67
C ARG A 97 9.54 -29.62 11.08
N GLU A 98 10.25 -30.49 11.79
CA GLU A 98 10.46 -31.87 11.36
C GLU A 98 9.16 -32.66 11.37
N ALA A 99 8.27 -32.42 12.33
CA ALA A 99 6.95 -33.05 12.40
C ALA A 99 6.03 -32.69 11.21
N VAL A 100 6.17 -31.49 10.63
CA VAL A 100 5.35 -31.05 9.47
C VAL A 100 5.88 -31.62 8.14
N LEU A 101 7.16 -32.00 8.08
CA LEU A 101 7.79 -32.53 6.86
C LEU A 101 7.75 -34.05 6.75
N LEU A 102 7.42 -34.77 7.83
CA LEU A 102 7.26 -36.21 7.79
C LEU A 102 5.87 -36.56 7.25
N PRO A 103 5.77 -37.38 6.20
CA PRO A 103 4.49 -37.86 5.73
C PRO A 103 3.80 -38.68 6.83
N SER A 104 2.51 -38.43 7.07
CA SER A 104 1.74 -39.16 8.09
C SER A 104 1.59 -40.65 7.77
N ASP A 105 1.68 -41.03 6.49
CA ASP A 105 1.48 -42.41 6.03
C ASP A 105 2.81 -43.17 5.92
N GLN A 106 2.87 -44.36 6.55
CA GLN A 106 4.06 -45.21 6.60
C GLN A 106 4.62 -45.58 5.21
N ASP A 107 3.74 -45.77 4.22
CA ASP A 107 4.12 -46.11 2.85
C ASP A 107 4.83 -44.96 2.12
N THR A 108 4.44 -43.73 2.39
CA THR A 108 5.03 -42.54 1.77
C THR A 108 6.38 -42.20 2.40
N ALA A 109 6.50 -42.40 3.72
CA ALA A 109 7.77 -42.31 4.43
C ALA A 109 8.80 -43.35 3.93
N ALA A 110 8.38 -44.60 3.70
CA ALA A 110 9.24 -45.66 3.17
C ALA A 110 9.75 -45.35 1.74
N LYS A 111 8.87 -44.84 0.87
CA LYS A 111 9.25 -44.40 -0.49
C LYS A 111 10.26 -43.25 -0.46
N LEU A 112 10.07 -42.28 0.44
CA LEU A 112 10.98 -41.15 0.60
C LEU A 112 12.35 -41.60 1.12
N ALA A 113 12.38 -42.50 2.10
CA ALA A 113 13.61 -43.07 2.64
C ALA A 113 14.40 -43.85 1.57
N ALA A 114 13.72 -44.67 0.76
CA ALA A 114 14.35 -45.38 -0.35
C ALA A 114 14.91 -44.41 -1.42
N ALA A 115 14.20 -43.32 -1.72
CA ALA A 115 14.67 -42.28 -2.63
C ALA A 115 15.91 -41.55 -2.09
N MET A 116 15.94 -41.27 -0.78
CA MET A 116 17.08 -40.65 -0.10
C MET A 116 18.31 -41.55 -0.13
N GLN A 117 18.16 -42.86 0.11
CA GLN A 117 19.27 -43.81 0.02
C GLN A 117 19.84 -43.94 -1.39
N ARG A 118 18.98 -43.97 -2.42
CA ARG A 118 19.42 -43.96 -3.83
C ARG A 118 20.21 -42.70 -4.18
N ARG A 119 19.77 -41.55 -3.67
CA ARG A 119 20.43 -40.26 -3.89
C ARG A 119 21.79 -40.20 -3.20
N LYS A 120 21.88 -40.72 -1.96
CA LYS A 120 23.13 -40.87 -1.20
C LYS A 120 24.11 -41.81 -1.92
N ALA A 121 23.67 -42.98 -2.37
CA ALA A 121 24.48 -43.91 -3.14
C ALA A 121 24.96 -43.31 -4.49
N LYS A 122 24.17 -42.42 -5.11
CA LYS A 122 24.57 -41.70 -6.34
C LYS A 122 25.60 -40.60 -6.08
N LEU A 123 25.57 -39.99 -4.90
CA LEU A 123 26.55 -39.00 -4.45
C LEU A 123 27.88 -39.64 -4.01
N GLU A 124 27.80 -40.84 -3.41
CA GLU A 124 28.96 -41.62 -2.95
C GLU A 124 29.64 -42.40 -4.08
N ARG A 125 29.02 -42.49 -5.27
CA ARG A 125 29.69 -43.00 -6.46
C ARG A 125 30.77 -42.01 -6.91
N PRO A 126 32.06 -42.40 -6.92
CA PRO A 126 33.11 -41.53 -7.44
C PRO A 126 32.83 -41.26 -8.93
N LYS A 127 32.98 -40.00 -9.35
CA LYS A 127 32.93 -39.64 -10.76
C LYS A 127 34.19 -40.21 -11.41
N GLU A 128 34.01 -41.17 -12.31
CA GLU A 128 35.04 -41.58 -13.29
C GLU A 128 35.40 -40.42 -14.22
#